data_AF-A0A836HAF9-F1
#
_entry.id   AF-A0A836HAF9-F1
#
_cell.length_a   1.000
_cell.length_b   1.000
_cell.length_c   1.000
_cell.angle_alpha   90.00
_cell.angle_beta   90.00
_cell.angle_gamma   90.00
#
_symmetry.space_group_name_H-M   'P 1'
#
loop_
_entity.id
_entity.type
_entity.pdbx_description
1 polymer ?
#
loop_
_entity_poly.entity_id
_entity_poly.type
_entity_poly.pdbx_seq_one_letter_code
_entity_poly.pdbx_strand_id
1 'polypeptide(L)'
;MIAPSFPSRRLILLLVAVAMMAAAVTVAMDGVPYEPIYHIRPPKNWVNDPNGPYRDPVTGKVHLYMQYNPNGPLWGDIAWYHVTSEDYVKWTRPESPVAVWADRWYDKWGAYSGTMMNNNYSEPVMVYTCTEPENIQRQCIANPPKSDLHGKRTLDTLVKSPLNVIMSEDMIPGIVATENFRDPTEWSQNSANAEPRLTAREKA
;
A
#
# COMPACT_ATOMS: atom_id res chain seq x y z
N MET A 1 -63.94 -24.44 -3.35
CA MET A 1 -62.96 -24.13 -4.41
C MET A 1 -62.55 -22.67 -4.25
N ILE A 2 -61.31 -22.40 -3.84
CA ILE A 2 -60.78 -21.03 -3.69
C ILE A 2 -60.03 -20.71 -4.98
N ALA A 3 -60.49 -19.69 -5.72
CA ALA A 3 -59.80 -19.23 -6.92
C ALA A 3 -58.45 -18.60 -6.54
N PRO A 4 -57.36 -18.85 -7.29
CA PRO A 4 -56.07 -18.24 -6.99
C PRO A 4 -56.16 -16.72 -7.11
N SER A 5 -55.69 -16.00 -6.09
CA SER A 5 -55.59 -14.55 -6.10
C SER A 5 -54.40 -14.13 -6.96
N PHE A 6 -54.68 -13.48 -8.09
CA PHE A 6 -53.62 -12.92 -8.93
C PHE A 6 -53.08 -11.64 -8.27
N PRO A 7 -51.75 -11.44 -8.25
CA PRO A 7 -51.15 -10.23 -7.71
C PRO A 7 -51.67 -8.99 -8.45
N SER A 8 -51.93 -7.92 -7.71
CA SER A 8 -52.43 -6.68 -8.30
C SER A 8 -51.43 -6.11 -9.33
N ARG A 9 -51.92 -5.38 -10.34
CA ARG A 9 -51.06 -4.72 -11.34
C ARG A 9 -49.95 -3.86 -10.71
N ARG A 10 -50.22 -3.23 -9.56
CA ARG A 10 -49.22 -2.46 -8.80
C ARG A 10 -48.11 -3.34 -8.23
N LEU A 11 -48.46 -4.52 -7.71
CA LEU A 11 -47.48 -5.47 -7.17
C LEU A 11 -46.61 -6.08 -8.30
N ILE A 12 -47.21 -6.38 -9.45
CA ILE A 12 -46.47 -6.86 -10.63
C ILE A 12 -45.48 -5.79 -11.13
N LEU A 13 -45.92 -4.53 -11.27
CA LEU A 13 -45.06 -3.42 -11.70
C LEU A 13 -43.90 -3.17 -10.73
N LEU A 14 -44.16 -3.26 -9.41
CA LEU A 14 -43.12 -3.12 -8.40
C LEU A 14 -42.10 -4.26 -8.47
N LEU A 15 -42.54 -5.51 -8.62
CA LEU A 15 -41.65 -6.66 -8.77
C LEU A 15 -40.81 -6.59 -10.05
N VAL A 16 -41.39 -6.13 -11.17
CA VAL A 16 -40.66 -5.88 -12.42
C VAL A 16 -39.64 -4.76 -12.25
N ALA A 17 -39.99 -3.65 -11.58
CA ALA A 17 -39.06 -2.56 -11.31
C ALA A 17 -37.90 -2.99 -10.41
N VAL A 18 -38.17 -3.78 -9.36
CA VAL A 18 -37.13 -4.35 -8.47
C VAL A 18 -36.24 -5.32 -9.24
N ALA A 19 -36.81 -6.19 -10.08
CA ALA A 19 -36.03 -7.11 -10.91
C ALA A 19 -35.18 -6.37 -11.96
N MET A 20 -35.70 -5.30 -12.57
CA MET A 20 -34.93 -4.47 -13.51
C MET A 20 -33.84 -3.67 -12.82
N MET A 21 -34.06 -3.14 -11.60
CA MET A 21 -32.99 -2.54 -10.80
C MET A 21 -31.92 -3.56 -10.43
N ALA A 22 -32.32 -4.75 -9.97
CA ALA A 22 -31.38 -5.82 -9.64
C ALA A 22 -30.54 -6.22 -10.88
N ALA A 23 -31.19 -6.41 -12.03
CA ALA A 23 -30.49 -6.71 -13.28
C ALA A 23 -29.57 -5.58 -13.75
N ALA A 24 -30.01 -4.32 -13.67
CA ALA A 24 -29.18 -3.16 -14.02
C ALA A 24 -27.96 -3.02 -13.09
N VAL A 25 -28.12 -3.30 -11.79
CA VAL A 25 -27.00 -3.37 -10.83
C VAL A 25 -26.07 -4.52 -11.17
N THR A 26 -26.59 -5.68 -11.57
CA THR A 26 -25.76 -6.84 -11.95
C THR A 26 -24.95 -6.54 -13.22
N VAL A 27 -25.57 -5.92 -14.23
CA VAL A 27 -24.89 -5.49 -15.47
C VAL A 27 -23.86 -4.39 -15.22
N ALA A 28 -24.08 -3.50 -14.26
CA ALA A 28 -23.09 -2.51 -13.84
C ALA A 28 -21.93 -3.13 -13.02
N MET A 29 -22.14 -4.31 -12.43
CA MET A 29 -21.14 -5.05 -11.66
C MET A 29 -20.35 -6.07 -12.48
N ASP A 30 -20.79 -6.40 -13.71
CA ASP A 30 -19.99 -7.12 -14.70
C ASP A 30 -18.89 -6.19 -15.24
N GLY A 31 -17.82 -6.06 -14.45
CA GLY A 31 -16.48 -5.60 -14.83
C GLY A 31 -16.44 -4.21 -15.48
N VAL A 32 -15.90 -3.22 -14.78
CA VAL A 32 -15.39 -2.02 -15.45
C VAL A 32 -14.43 -2.52 -16.56
N PRO A 33 -14.69 -2.28 -17.85
CA PRO A 33 -14.05 -3.01 -18.96
C PRO A 33 -12.52 -2.86 -19.04
N TYR A 34 -11.95 -2.02 -18.18
CA TYR A 34 -10.52 -1.71 -18.09
C TYR A 34 -9.90 -2.13 -16.76
N GLU A 35 -10.65 -2.79 -15.86
CA GLU A 35 -10.12 -3.24 -14.59
C GLU A 35 -9.20 -4.46 -14.78
N PRO A 36 -7.91 -4.38 -14.38
CA PRO A 36 -7.01 -5.51 -14.49
C PRO A 36 -7.44 -6.66 -13.57
N ILE A 37 -7.53 -7.87 -14.13
CA ILE A 37 -7.92 -9.08 -13.38
C ILE A 37 -6.75 -9.90 -12.84
N TYR A 38 -5.53 -9.65 -13.33
CA TYR A 38 -4.30 -10.35 -12.92
C TYR A 38 -3.23 -9.42 -12.34
N HIS A 39 -3.40 -8.10 -12.45
CA HIS A 39 -2.44 -7.13 -11.89
C HIS A 39 -2.92 -6.67 -10.52
N ILE A 40 -1.97 -6.44 -9.64
CA ILE A 40 -2.26 -5.94 -8.31
C ILE A 40 -2.76 -4.49 -8.35
N ARG A 41 -3.81 -4.22 -7.58
CA ARG A 41 -4.32 -2.87 -7.33
C ARG A 41 -5.11 -2.83 -6.01
N PRO A 42 -5.20 -1.66 -5.37
CA PRO A 42 -6.25 -1.41 -4.39
C PRO A 42 -7.64 -1.59 -5.02
N PRO A 43 -8.69 -1.94 -4.25
CA PRO A 43 -10.05 -2.12 -4.78
C PRO A 43 -10.63 -0.89 -5.49
N LYS A 44 -10.13 0.31 -5.20
CA LYS A 44 -10.58 1.59 -5.76
C LYS A 44 -9.48 2.63 -5.64
N ASN A 45 -9.74 3.83 -6.16
CA ASN A 45 -8.93 5.05 -5.99
C ASN A 45 -7.55 5.05 -6.66
N TRP A 46 -6.81 6.15 -6.47
CA TRP A 46 -5.49 6.40 -7.04
C TRP A 46 -4.42 5.52 -6.42
N VAL A 47 -3.55 4.97 -7.26
CA VAL A 47 -2.33 4.26 -6.88
C VAL A 47 -1.20 4.69 -7.81
N ASN A 48 0.03 4.83 -7.29
CA ASN A 48 1.22 5.07 -8.10
C ASN A 48 2.41 4.22 -7.62
N ASP A 49 3.46 4.84 -7.09
CA ASP A 49 4.76 4.23 -6.89
C ASP A 49 4.68 2.96 -6.04
N PRO A 50 5.38 1.87 -6.43
CA PRO A 50 5.64 0.77 -5.52
C PRO A 50 6.61 1.24 -4.43
N ASN A 51 6.35 0.84 -3.20
CA ASN A 51 7.06 1.26 -2.03
C ASN A 51 7.48 0.05 -1.19
N GLY A 52 8.73 0.08 -0.71
CA GLY A 52 9.36 -1.00 0.04
C GLY A 52 9.00 -2.44 -0.37
N PRO A 53 9.16 -2.86 -1.65
CA PRO A 53 9.07 -4.27 -2.00
C PRO A 53 10.04 -5.07 -1.12
N TYR A 54 9.51 -5.96 -0.30
CA TYR A 54 10.27 -6.58 0.78
C TYR A 54 9.96 -8.06 0.86
N ARG A 55 10.99 -8.89 0.87
CA ARG A 55 10.86 -10.31 1.16
C ARG A 55 11.33 -10.55 2.59
N ASP A 56 10.41 -10.97 3.44
CA ASP A 56 10.71 -11.29 4.82
C ASP A 56 11.67 -12.49 4.88
N PRO A 57 12.88 -12.34 5.45
CA PRO A 57 13.87 -13.42 5.49
C PRO A 57 13.48 -14.54 6.44
N VAL A 58 12.60 -14.29 7.41
CA VAL A 58 12.15 -15.25 8.42
C VAL A 58 10.96 -16.07 7.91
N THR A 59 9.95 -15.40 7.36
CA THR A 59 8.73 -16.08 6.89
C THR A 59 8.76 -16.44 5.40
N GLY A 60 9.63 -15.79 4.63
CA GLY A 60 9.70 -15.92 3.17
C GLY A 60 8.59 -15.19 2.41
N LYS A 61 7.66 -14.54 3.13
CA LYS A 61 6.54 -13.79 2.57
C LYS A 61 7.02 -12.52 1.86
N VAL A 62 6.38 -12.19 0.75
CA VAL A 62 6.60 -10.95 0.00
C VAL A 62 5.61 -9.92 0.49
N HIS A 63 6.09 -8.71 0.75
CA HIS A 63 5.31 -7.53 1.12
C HIS A 63 5.53 -6.49 0.03
N LEU A 64 4.44 -5.90 -0.44
CA LEU A 64 4.48 -4.78 -1.36
C LEU A 64 3.62 -3.65 -0.77
N TYR A 65 4.19 -2.46 -0.72
CA TYR A 65 3.45 -1.25 -0.42
C TYR A 65 3.32 -0.43 -1.69
N MET A 66 2.32 0.44 -1.79
CA MET A 66 2.14 1.35 -2.91
C MET A 66 1.60 2.67 -2.41
N GLN A 67 2.04 3.79 -2.99
CA GLN A 67 1.37 5.07 -2.77
C GLN A 67 -0.10 4.96 -3.17
N TYR A 68 -0.99 5.40 -2.30
CA TYR A 68 -2.42 5.25 -2.41
C TYR A 68 -3.15 6.48 -1.87
N ASN A 69 -4.20 6.92 -2.55
CA ASN A 69 -5.12 7.93 -2.04
C ASN A 69 -6.39 7.26 -1.47
N PRO A 70 -6.60 7.23 -0.14
CA PRO A 70 -7.79 6.67 0.47
C PRO A 70 -9.09 7.42 0.14
N ASN A 71 -8.98 8.68 -0.30
CA ASN A 71 -10.08 9.64 -0.43
C ASN A 71 -10.50 9.91 -1.88
N GLY A 72 -9.72 9.53 -2.89
CA GLY A 72 -10.10 9.84 -4.27
C GLY A 72 -9.28 9.19 -5.38
N PRO A 73 -9.74 9.32 -6.63
CA PRO A 73 -9.10 8.74 -7.81
C PRO A 73 -8.00 9.62 -8.41
N LEU A 74 -7.62 10.71 -7.73
CA LEU A 74 -6.54 11.61 -8.14
C LEU A 74 -5.42 11.56 -7.11
N TRP A 75 -4.22 11.97 -7.51
CA TRP A 75 -3.09 12.11 -6.59
C TRP A 75 -3.42 13.11 -5.46
N GLY A 76 -3.09 12.74 -4.22
CA GLY A 76 -3.39 13.50 -3.01
C GLY A 76 -3.56 12.57 -1.80
N ASP A 77 -3.51 13.11 -0.58
CA ASP A 77 -3.68 12.36 0.68
C ASP A 77 -2.86 11.04 0.73
N ILE A 78 -1.61 11.12 0.27
CA ILE A 78 -0.80 9.93 -0.01
C ILE A 78 -0.52 9.16 1.28
N ALA A 79 -0.96 7.90 1.26
CA ALA A 79 -0.72 6.87 2.25
C ALA A 79 -0.10 5.63 1.57
N TRP A 80 0.32 4.63 2.35
CA TRP A 80 0.89 3.38 1.80
C TRP A 80 -0.11 2.23 1.93
N TYR A 81 -0.59 1.75 0.78
CA TYR A 81 -1.43 0.56 0.69
C TYR A 81 -0.59 -0.71 0.67
N HIS A 82 -0.92 -1.69 1.49
CA HIS A 82 -0.15 -2.91 1.73
C HIS A 82 -0.86 -4.17 1.25
N VAL A 83 -0.06 -5.06 0.68
CA VAL A 83 -0.44 -6.40 0.23
C VAL A 83 0.70 -7.37 0.48
N THR A 84 0.37 -8.65 0.54
CA THR A 84 1.36 -9.72 0.69
C THR A 84 1.18 -10.82 -0.34
N SER A 85 2.24 -11.57 -0.62
CA SER A 85 2.22 -12.71 -1.53
C SER A 85 3.20 -13.79 -1.09
N GLU A 86 2.93 -15.02 -1.50
CA GLU A 86 3.87 -16.15 -1.37
C GLU A 86 4.61 -16.43 -2.69
N ASP A 87 4.07 -15.97 -3.83
CA ASP A 87 4.49 -16.35 -5.18
C ASP A 87 4.68 -15.18 -6.16
N TYR A 88 4.57 -13.94 -5.69
CA TYR A 88 4.60 -12.69 -6.48
C TYR A 88 3.44 -12.51 -7.47
N VAL A 89 2.47 -13.43 -7.52
CA VAL A 89 1.37 -13.43 -8.48
C VAL A 89 0.04 -13.28 -7.78
N LYS A 90 -0.22 -14.09 -6.75
CA LYS A 90 -1.43 -14.04 -5.94
C LYS A 90 -1.17 -13.16 -4.72
N TRP A 91 -1.95 -12.11 -4.62
CA TRP A 91 -1.82 -11.10 -3.58
C TRP A 91 -2.97 -11.16 -2.59
N THR A 92 -2.62 -11.18 -1.30
CA THR A 92 -3.53 -11.13 -0.16
C THR A 92 -3.56 -9.72 0.39
N ARG A 93 -4.77 -9.19 0.59
CA ARG A 93 -4.99 -7.89 1.25
C ARG A 93 -5.24 -8.14 2.74
N PRO A 94 -4.56 -7.43 3.65
CA PRO A 94 -4.90 -7.50 5.07
C PRO A 94 -6.21 -6.77 5.35
N GLU A 95 -6.76 -6.99 6.54
CA GLU A 95 -8.03 -6.36 6.98
C GLU A 95 -7.91 -4.83 7.06
N SER A 96 -6.75 -4.33 7.51
CA SER A 96 -6.37 -2.93 7.48
C SER A 96 -5.25 -2.73 6.44
N PRO A 97 -5.59 -2.40 5.18
CA PRO A 97 -4.61 -2.39 4.09
C PRO A 97 -3.84 -1.09 3.94
N VAL A 98 -3.97 -0.13 4.86
CA VAL A 98 -3.12 1.06 4.87
C VAL A 98 -2.14 0.95 6.03
N ALA A 99 -0.86 0.76 5.70
CA ALA A 99 0.20 0.51 6.67
C ALA A 99 0.86 1.79 7.19
N VAL A 100 0.89 2.84 6.37
CA VAL A 100 1.40 4.18 6.73
C VAL A 100 0.39 5.22 6.30
N TRP A 101 -0.10 6.01 7.25
CA TRP A 101 -0.96 7.16 7.00
C TRP A 101 -0.16 8.46 6.99
N ALA A 102 -0.63 9.52 6.34
CA ALA A 102 -0.15 10.89 6.55
C ALA A 102 -0.87 11.50 7.77
N ASP A 103 -0.32 11.28 8.97
CA ASP A 103 -1.01 11.54 10.25
C ASP A 103 -0.15 12.28 11.29
N ARG A 104 1.04 12.74 10.89
CA ARG A 104 1.95 13.53 11.74
C ARG A 104 2.22 14.88 11.10
N TRP A 105 2.75 15.81 11.91
CA TRP A 105 3.08 17.14 11.43
C TRP A 105 4.11 17.09 10.28
N TYR A 106 5.09 16.19 10.38
CA TYR A 106 6.19 16.04 9.41
C TYR A 106 5.81 15.33 8.10
N ASP A 107 4.64 14.69 8.03
CA ASP A 107 4.15 14.01 6.82
C ASP A 107 2.74 14.44 6.45
N LYS A 108 2.28 15.57 6.97
CA LYS A 108 0.91 16.06 6.80
C LYS A 108 0.54 16.30 5.34
N TRP A 109 1.51 16.58 4.48
CA TRP A 109 1.31 16.74 3.03
C TRP A 109 1.30 15.40 2.28
N GLY A 110 1.80 14.33 2.90
CA GLY A 110 1.83 12.98 2.34
C GLY A 110 2.99 12.13 2.88
N ALA A 111 2.75 10.83 2.99
CA ALA A 111 3.79 9.82 3.17
C ALA A 111 4.25 9.32 1.80
N TYR A 112 5.27 9.96 1.23
CA TYR A 112 5.77 9.67 -0.12
C TYR A 112 6.62 8.39 -0.13
N SER A 113 7.21 8.09 -1.29
CA SER A 113 7.91 6.83 -1.55
C SER A 113 9.11 6.61 -0.63
N GLY A 114 9.50 5.34 -0.56
CA GLY A 114 10.58 4.86 0.28
C GLY A 114 10.84 3.37 0.11
N THR A 115 11.74 2.87 0.94
CA THR A 115 12.24 1.49 0.93
C THR A 115 12.00 0.79 2.26
N MET A 116 12.09 -0.53 2.25
CA MET A 116 12.09 -1.38 3.43
C MET A 116 13.33 -2.27 3.39
N MET A 117 14.12 -2.27 4.45
CA MET A 117 15.36 -3.04 4.56
C MET A 117 15.46 -3.70 5.94
N ASN A 118 16.39 -4.63 6.12
CA ASN A 118 16.66 -5.20 7.43
C ASN A 118 17.72 -4.37 8.17
N ASN A 119 17.53 -4.19 9.48
CA ASN A 119 18.61 -3.74 10.36
C ASN A 119 19.61 -4.89 10.64
N ASN A 120 20.65 -4.61 11.43
CA ASN A 120 21.66 -5.61 11.82
C ASN A 120 21.12 -6.78 12.67
N TYR A 121 19.84 -6.74 13.08
CA TYR A 121 19.14 -7.79 13.82
C TYR A 121 18.11 -8.55 12.96
N SER A 122 18.11 -8.36 11.63
CA SER A 122 17.12 -8.94 10.72
C SER A 122 15.66 -8.49 10.97
N GLU A 123 15.51 -7.31 11.56
CA GLU A 123 14.20 -6.68 11.75
C GLU A 123 13.92 -5.70 10.59
N PRO A 124 12.69 -5.69 10.04
CA PRO A 124 12.33 -4.75 8.98
C PRO A 124 12.34 -3.31 9.51
N VAL A 125 12.95 -2.43 8.72
CA VAL A 125 13.00 -0.98 8.94
C VAL A 125 12.58 -0.30 7.64
N MET A 126 11.54 0.52 7.71
CA MET A 126 11.12 1.34 6.59
C MET A 126 11.71 2.73 6.71
N VAL A 127 12.27 3.22 5.61
CA VAL A 127 12.65 4.63 5.46
C VAL A 127 11.81 5.19 4.33
N TYR A 128 11.16 6.33 4.56
CA TYR A 128 10.29 6.96 3.58
C TYR A 128 10.44 8.47 3.61
N THR A 129 9.98 9.10 2.53
CA THR A 129 9.92 10.56 2.46
C THR A 129 8.66 11.04 3.20
N CYS A 130 8.86 11.73 4.31
CA CYS A 130 7.80 12.46 4.98
C CYS A 130 7.73 13.88 4.42
N THR A 131 6.53 14.30 4.01
CA THR A 131 6.32 15.62 3.41
C THR A 131 5.51 16.54 4.31
N GLU A 132 6.12 17.66 4.65
CA GLU A 132 5.46 18.76 5.35
C GLU A 132 4.65 19.62 4.38
N PRO A 133 3.76 20.48 4.90
CA PRO A 133 3.15 21.53 4.11
C PRO A 133 4.17 22.28 3.24
N GLU A 134 3.69 22.84 2.13
CA GLU A 134 4.55 23.44 1.09
C GLU A 134 5.49 22.43 0.39
N ASN A 135 5.24 21.12 0.53
CA ASN A 135 6.01 20.04 -0.09
C ASN A 135 7.49 20.01 0.36
N ILE A 136 7.76 20.39 1.61
CA ILE A 136 9.09 20.23 2.21
C ILE A 136 9.33 18.73 2.43
N GLN A 137 10.30 18.15 1.73
CA GLN A 137 10.59 16.72 1.75
C GLN A 137 11.75 16.42 2.69
N ARG A 138 11.52 15.48 3.62
CA ARG A 138 12.52 14.99 4.57
C ARG A 138 12.42 13.49 4.73
N GLN A 139 13.37 12.86 5.44
CA GLN A 139 13.38 11.41 5.59
C GLN A 139 12.92 10.99 7.00
N CYS A 140 12.04 9.99 7.04
CA CYS A 140 11.44 9.47 8.25
C CYS A 140 11.53 7.94 8.29
N ILE A 141 11.43 7.38 9.50
CA ILE A 141 11.40 5.93 9.74
C ILE A 141 10.04 5.50 10.27
N ALA A 142 9.56 4.36 9.81
CA ALA A 142 8.47 3.61 10.42
C ALA A 142 8.84 2.12 10.53
N ASN A 143 8.52 1.49 11.65
CA ASN A 143 8.89 0.09 11.89
C ASN A 143 7.65 -0.73 12.27
N PRO A 144 7.62 -2.03 11.96
CA PRO A 144 6.58 -2.90 12.51
C PRO A 144 6.54 -2.82 14.04
N PRO A 145 5.35 -2.94 14.66
CA PRO A 145 5.28 -3.02 16.11
C PRO A 145 6.08 -4.23 16.60
N LYS A 146 6.72 -4.14 17.77
CA LYS A 146 7.55 -5.22 18.32
C LYS A 146 6.83 -6.58 18.38
N SER A 147 5.52 -6.57 18.61
CA SER A 147 4.67 -7.77 18.62
C SER A 147 4.61 -8.51 17.28
N ASP A 148 4.91 -7.83 16.18
CA ASP A 148 4.87 -8.36 14.81
C ASP A 148 6.29 -8.60 14.24
N LEU A 149 7.33 -8.53 15.08
CA LEU A 149 8.69 -8.95 14.70
C LEU A 149 8.91 -10.46 14.85
N HIS A 150 7.93 -11.18 15.40
CA HIS A 150 7.97 -12.62 15.64
C HIS A 150 6.72 -13.32 15.09
N GLY A 151 6.84 -14.62 14.79
CA GLY A 151 5.72 -15.44 14.35
C GLY A 151 5.27 -15.11 12.92
N LYS A 152 4.03 -14.64 12.75
CA LYS A 152 3.41 -14.46 11.43
C LYS A 152 4.01 -13.33 10.60
N ARG A 153 4.60 -12.32 11.26
CA ARG A 153 5.20 -11.10 10.66
C ARG A 153 4.35 -10.58 9.52
N THR A 154 3.14 -10.09 9.82
CA THR A 154 2.20 -9.66 8.79
C THR A 154 2.61 -8.32 8.17
N LEU A 155 3.22 -7.45 8.99
CA LEU A 155 3.74 -6.13 8.65
C LEU A 155 2.64 -5.20 8.10
N ASP A 156 1.41 -5.42 8.54
CA ASP A 156 0.22 -4.70 8.07
C ASP A 156 0.14 -3.27 8.63
N THR A 157 0.80 -3.02 9.77
CA THR A 157 0.84 -1.71 10.43
C THR A 157 2.29 -1.32 10.70
N LEU A 158 2.65 -0.09 10.39
CA LEU A 158 3.97 0.46 10.70
C LEU A 158 3.84 1.65 11.65
N VAL A 159 4.65 1.62 12.69
CA VAL A 159 4.70 2.62 13.75
C VAL A 159 5.83 3.58 13.44
N LYS A 160 5.48 4.85 13.23
CA LYS A 160 6.44 5.92 13.00
C LYS A 160 7.31 6.14 14.24
N SER A 161 8.60 6.36 14.00
CA SER A 161 9.56 6.65 15.07
C SER A 161 9.20 7.96 15.78
N PRO A 162 9.30 8.04 17.12
CA PRO A 162 9.20 9.31 17.85
C PRO A 162 10.40 10.24 17.58
N LEU A 163 11.47 9.74 16.95
CA LEU A 163 12.65 10.51 16.56
C LEU A 163 12.55 11.11 15.15
N ASN A 164 11.43 10.90 14.44
CA ASN A 164 11.21 11.57 13.16
C ASN A 164 11.11 13.08 13.37
N VAL A 165 11.74 13.90 12.52
CA VAL A 165 12.43 13.56 11.26
C VAL A 165 13.88 13.07 11.50
N ILE A 166 14.33 12.05 10.75
CA ILE A 166 15.69 11.49 10.91
C ILE A 166 16.76 12.11 10.00
N MET A 167 16.34 12.78 8.91
CA MET A 167 17.23 13.49 8.00
C MET A 167 16.48 14.65 7.35
N SER A 168 16.91 15.86 7.69
CA SER A 168 16.38 17.14 7.19
C SER A 168 17.40 17.84 6.29
N GLU A 169 16.94 18.90 5.63
CA GLU A 169 17.70 19.70 4.67
C GLU A 169 18.98 20.33 5.26
N ASP A 170 18.99 20.67 6.54
CA ASP A 170 20.14 21.26 7.24
C ASP A 170 21.29 20.26 7.43
N MET A 171 20.99 18.96 7.34
CA MET A 171 21.97 17.89 7.42
C MET A 171 22.65 17.58 6.08
N ILE A 172 22.18 18.15 4.97
CA ILE A 172 22.61 17.82 3.61
C ILE A 172 23.33 19.01 2.96
N PRO A 173 24.67 19.02 2.93
CA PRO A 173 25.42 20.05 2.24
C PRO A 173 25.07 20.11 0.75
N GLY A 174 24.74 21.31 0.26
CA GLY A 174 24.48 21.53 -1.17
C GLY A 174 23.10 21.10 -1.64
N ILE A 175 22.13 20.91 -0.74
CA ILE A 175 20.73 20.73 -1.13
C ILE A 175 20.26 21.89 -2.00
N VAL A 176 19.64 21.56 -3.15
CA VAL A 176 19.25 22.55 -4.15
C VAL A 176 17.87 23.14 -3.86
N ALA A 177 16.95 22.31 -3.34
CA ALA A 177 15.59 22.72 -3.01
C ALA A 177 14.97 21.72 -2.02
N THR A 178 14.16 22.19 -1.08
CA THR A 178 13.51 21.35 -0.05
C THR A 178 12.40 20.48 -0.62
N GLU A 179 11.84 20.86 -1.77
CA GLU A 179 10.85 20.10 -2.53
C GLU A 179 11.45 19.08 -3.52
N ASN A 180 12.77 18.87 -3.48
CA ASN A 180 13.50 17.93 -4.33
C ASN A 180 14.48 17.05 -3.53
N PHE A 181 14.02 16.48 -2.42
CA PHE A 181 14.83 15.64 -1.53
C PHE A 181 14.02 14.45 -1.00
N ARG A 182 13.93 13.38 -1.79
CA ARG A 182 12.99 12.29 -1.56
C ARG A 182 13.49 10.94 -2.08
N ASP A 183 12.66 9.93 -1.88
CA ASP A 183 12.74 8.57 -2.40
C ASP A 183 13.99 7.82 -1.90
N PRO A 184 14.14 7.66 -0.56
CA PRO A 184 15.28 6.99 0.03
C PRO A 184 15.36 5.53 -0.46
N THR A 185 16.57 5.15 -0.87
CA THR A 185 16.85 3.81 -1.41
C THR A 185 17.47 2.90 -0.36
N GLU A 186 17.41 1.60 -0.61
CA GLU A 186 18.16 0.61 0.15
C GLU A 186 19.64 0.67 -0.24
N TRP A 187 20.54 0.61 0.75
CA TRP A 187 21.97 0.54 0.49
C TRP A 187 22.62 -0.44 1.46
N SER A 188 23.32 -1.44 0.90
CA SER A 188 24.22 -2.30 1.68
C SER A 188 25.66 -2.00 1.29
N GLN A 189 26.49 -1.67 2.28
CA GLN A 189 27.92 -1.48 2.08
C GLN A 189 28.66 -2.82 1.89
N ASN A 190 28.05 -3.94 2.28
CA ASN A 190 28.64 -5.27 2.14
C ASN A 190 27.79 -6.10 1.17
N SER A 191 28.33 -6.39 -0.02
CA SER A 191 27.66 -7.23 -1.01
C SER A 191 27.39 -8.66 -0.53
N ALA A 192 28.09 -9.13 0.52
CA ALA A 192 27.80 -10.41 1.16
C ALA A 192 26.51 -10.40 2.00
N ASN A 193 26.01 -9.20 2.36
CA ASN A 193 24.74 -9.00 3.06
C ASN A 193 23.61 -8.59 2.11
N ALA A 194 23.90 -8.37 0.83
CA ALA A 194 22.86 -8.28 -0.19
C ALA A 194 22.22 -9.67 -0.32
N GLU A 195 20.90 -9.75 -0.29
CA GLU A 195 20.14 -10.98 -0.45
C GLU A 195 20.75 -11.85 -1.57
N PRO A 196 21.17 -13.11 -1.32
CA PRO A 196 21.89 -13.95 -2.28
C PRO A 196 21.15 -14.29 -3.59
N ARG A 197 19.95 -13.74 -3.81
CA ARG A 197 19.00 -14.17 -4.86
C ARG A 197 18.79 -13.17 -5.99
N LEU A 198 19.36 -11.97 -5.93
CA LEU A 198 19.35 -11.07 -7.09
C LEU A 198 20.49 -11.33 -8.08
N THR A 199 21.42 -12.25 -7.76
CA THR A 199 22.40 -12.81 -8.69
C THR A 199 21.87 -14.06 -9.39
N ALA A 200 20.71 -13.95 -10.04
CA ALA A 200 20.23 -14.98 -10.96
C ALA A 200 21.00 -14.90 -12.30
N ARG A 201 22.27 -15.34 -12.28
CA ARG A 201 23.19 -15.64 -13.41
C ARG A 201 24.47 -16.14 -12.71
N GLU A 202 25.01 -17.35 -12.87
CA GLU A 202 25.06 -18.30 -13.98
C GLU A 202 25.26 -19.71 -13.40
N LYS A 203 24.32 -20.64 -13.61
CA LYS A 203 24.60 -22.09 -13.73
C LYS A 203 23.48 -22.73 -14.55
N ALA A 204 23.60 -22.60 -15.87
CA ALA A 204 23.15 -23.58 -16.83
C ALA A 204 24.40 -24.08 -17.55
#